data_AF-A0A6N9BSH6-F1
#
_entry.id   AF-A0A6N9BSH6-F1
#
_cell.length_a   1.000
_cell.length_b   1.000
_cell.length_c   1.000
_cell.angle_alpha   90.00
_cell.angle_beta   90.00
_cell.angle_gamma   90.00
#
_symmetry.space_group_name_H-M   'P 1'
#
loop_
_entity.id
_entity.type
_entity.pdbx_description
1 polymer ?
#
loop_
_entity_poly.entity_id
_entity_poly.type
_entity_poly.pdbx_seq_one_letter_code
_entity_poly.pdbx_strand_id
1 'polypeptide(L)'
;MNAVDLHRRLERHSGLLIFGILFVSAIGGLVQVLPSVLDDRLATPGPDVKPYGPVELTGRDIYIRESCGTCHSQQVRPLLAEVRRYGAFSRADEFAFDRPFLWGSKRTGPDLHRIGGRYSDVWHRLHLLDPRAVVPDSIMPAYPWLGERAADAEGDIQAKMRALRLLGHPYTDADIEAAPAALEGLTEVDALVAYLQGLGTSTGGDTR
;
A
#
# COMPACT_ATOMS: atom_id res chain seq x y z
N MET A 1 0.52 -49.09 16.44
CA MET A 1 1.77 -48.29 16.55
C MET A 1 1.55 -47.26 17.63
N ASN A 2 2.46 -47.16 18.60
CA ASN A 2 2.41 -46.08 19.58
C ASN A 2 3.23 -44.86 19.06
N ALA A 3 3.15 -43.72 19.74
CA ALA A 3 3.83 -42.49 19.34
C ALA A 3 5.37 -42.63 19.32
N VAL A 4 5.93 -43.46 20.21
CA VAL A 4 7.38 -43.70 20.33
C VAL A 4 7.91 -44.48 19.12
N ASP A 5 7.15 -45.49 18.67
CA ASP A 5 7.49 -46.28 17.48
C ASP A 5 7.41 -45.44 16.20
N LEU A 6 6.41 -44.55 16.11
CA LEU A 6 6.26 -43.63 14.99
C LEU A 6 7.42 -42.63 14.94
N HIS A 7 7.77 -42.04 16.08
CA HIS A 7 8.88 -41.10 16.21
C HIS A 7 10.22 -41.73 15.77
N ARG A 8 10.56 -42.92 16.28
CA ARG A 8 11.77 -43.65 15.87
C ARG A 8 11.79 -43.98 14.37
N ARG A 9 10.63 -44.25 13.74
CA ARG A 9 10.55 -44.49 12.30
C ARG A 9 10.80 -43.22 11.50
N LEU A 10 10.26 -42.08 11.93
CA LEU A 10 10.47 -40.79 11.26
C LEU A 10 11.93 -40.36 11.34
N GLU A 11 12.58 -40.48 12.51
CA GLU A 11 13.99 -40.09 12.68
C GLU A 11 14.96 -40.95 11.86
N ARG A 12 14.65 -42.24 11.66
CA ARG A 12 15.49 -43.15 10.88
C ARG A 12 15.37 -42.96 9.37
N HIS A 13 14.33 -42.27 8.88
CA HIS A 13 14.06 -42.09 7.46
C HIS A 13 13.98 -40.60 7.12
N SER A 14 15.09 -40.03 6.64
CA SER A 14 15.18 -38.60 6.30
C SER A 14 14.08 -38.13 5.33
N GLY A 15 13.67 -38.97 4.38
CA GLY A 15 12.58 -38.64 3.46
C GLY A 15 11.21 -38.49 4.15
N LEU A 16 10.90 -39.37 5.12
CA LEU A 16 9.67 -39.27 5.91
C LEU A 16 9.70 -38.06 6.85
N LEU A 17 10.87 -37.74 7.40
CA LEU A 17 11.04 -36.57 8.24
C LEU A 17 10.84 -35.26 7.45
N ILE A 18 11.47 -35.14 6.28
CA ILE A 18 11.31 -33.97 5.40
C ILE A 18 9.85 -33.81 4.99
N PHE A 19 9.21 -34.90 4.56
CA PHE A 19 7.78 -34.88 4.21
C PHE A 19 6.92 -34.42 5.40
N GLY A 20 7.16 -34.96 6.59
CA GLY A 20 6.43 -34.58 7.80
C GLY A 20 6.57 -33.10 8.14
N ILE A 21 7.79 -32.56 8.04
CA ILE A 21 8.06 -31.12 8.27
C ILE A 21 7.31 -30.26 7.25
N LEU A 22 7.40 -30.58 5.96
CA LEU A 22 6.72 -29.83 4.90
C LEU A 22 5.19 -29.89 5.08
N PHE A 23 4.66 -31.08 5.37
CA PHE A 23 3.23 -31.27 5.58
C PHE A 23 2.72 -30.44 6.75
N VAL A 24 3.36 -30.54 7.92
CA VAL A 24 2.93 -29.78 9.12
C VAL A 24 3.10 -28.28 8.91
N SER A 25 4.18 -27.83 8.27
CA SER A 25 4.41 -26.40 7.98
C SER A 25 3.38 -25.83 7.00
N ALA A 26 2.93 -26.63 6.02
CA ALA A 26 1.94 -26.21 5.03
C ALA A 26 0.54 -26.01 5.64
N ILE A 27 0.19 -26.70 6.73
CA ILE A 27 -1.12 -26.56 7.39
C ILE A 27 -1.36 -25.12 7.83
N GLY A 28 -0.36 -24.44 8.39
CA GLY A 28 -0.48 -23.05 8.82
C GLY A 28 -0.82 -22.10 7.66
N GLY A 29 -0.09 -22.23 6.55
CA GLY A 29 -0.36 -21.47 5.33
C GLY A 29 -1.73 -21.77 4.74
N LEU A 30 -2.12 -23.06 4.69
CA LEU A 30 -3.42 -23.48 4.19
C LEU A 30 -4.57 -22.86 5.01
N VAL A 31 -4.51 -22.93 6.34
CA VAL A 31 -5.60 -22.45 7.22
C VAL A 31 -5.69 -20.93 7.27
N GLN A 32 -4.59 -20.20 7.07
CA GLN A 32 -4.60 -18.73 7.13
C GLN A 32 -4.83 -18.08 5.76
N VAL A 33 -4.15 -18.56 4.72
CA VAL A 33 -4.17 -17.92 3.39
C VAL A 33 -5.41 -18.33 2.61
N LEU A 34 -5.77 -19.62 2.58
CA LEU A 34 -6.85 -20.09 1.72
C LEU A 34 -8.20 -19.44 2.05
N PRO A 35 -8.65 -19.34 3.32
CA PRO A 35 -9.90 -18.64 3.63
C PRO A 35 -9.86 -17.16 3.25
N SER A 36 -8.71 -16.50 3.42
CA SER A 36 -8.56 -15.07 3.10
C SER A 36 -8.64 -14.80 1.59
N VAL A 37 -8.06 -15.68 0.76
CA VAL A 37 -8.13 -15.57 -0.71
C VAL A 37 -9.53 -15.86 -1.24
N LEU A 38 -10.31 -16.68 -0.52
CA LEU A 38 -11.68 -17.05 -0.89
C LEU A 38 -12.77 -16.15 -0.27
N ASP A 39 -12.40 -15.18 0.57
CA ASP A 39 -13.34 -14.24 1.16
C ASP A 39 -13.56 -13.04 0.23
N ASP A 40 -14.69 -13.05 -0.48
CA ASP A 40 -15.09 -11.98 -1.41
C ASP A 40 -15.14 -10.60 -0.73
N ARG A 41 -15.35 -10.52 0.59
CA ARG A 41 -15.38 -9.24 1.34
C ARG A 41 -14.03 -8.55 1.38
N LEU A 42 -12.93 -9.31 1.23
CA LEU A 42 -11.57 -8.76 1.19
C LEU A 42 -11.17 -8.32 -0.22
N ALA A 43 -11.82 -8.88 -1.25
CA ALA A 43 -11.53 -8.58 -2.66
C ALA A 43 -12.47 -7.51 -3.27
N THR A 44 -13.68 -7.36 -2.72
CA THR A 44 -14.69 -6.44 -3.25
C THR A 44 -14.37 -5.01 -2.81
N PRO A 45 -14.13 -4.06 -3.75
CA PRO A 45 -13.91 -2.67 -3.41
C PRO A 45 -15.18 -2.02 -2.85
N GLY A 46 -14.99 -1.05 -1.96
CA GLY A 46 -16.09 -0.21 -1.48
C GLY A 46 -16.74 0.62 -2.61
N PRO A 47 -17.97 1.13 -2.44
CA PRO A 47 -18.71 1.82 -3.50
C PRO A 47 -17.98 3.00 -4.14
N ASP A 48 -17.19 3.72 -3.34
CA ASP A 48 -16.45 4.92 -3.75
C ASP A 48 -14.96 4.66 -3.97
N VAL A 49 -14.52 3.41 -3.84
CA VAL A 49 -13.12 3.00 -4.04
C VAL A 49 -12.88 2.79 -5.53
N LYS A 50 -12.00 3.62 -6.10
CA LYS A 50 -11.60 3.54 -7.52
C LYS A 50 -10.12 3.16 -7.63
N PRO A 51 -9.70 2.51 -8.73
CA PRO A 51 -8.28 2.34 -9.01
C PRO A 51 -7.59 3.71 -9.13
N TYR A 52 -6.33 3.76 -8.74
CA TYR A 52 -5.51 4.97 -8.87
C TYR A 52 -5.44 5.43 -10.33
N GLY A 53 -5.56 6.75 -10.54
CA GLY A 53 -5.23 7.36 -11.81
C GLY A 53 -3.72 7.23 -12.13
N PRO A 54 -3.28 7.52 -13.36
CA PRO A 54 -1.87 7.38 -13.75
C PRO A 54 -0.92 8.20 -12.89
N VAL A 55 -1.29 9.43 -12.51
CA VAL A 55 -0.49 10.31 -11.66
C VAL A 55 -0.37 9.76 -10.24
N GLU A 56 -1.48 9.35 -9.63
CA GLU A 56 -1.52 8.76 -8.28
C GLU A 56 -0.78 7.42 -8.24
N LEU A 57 -0.90 6.60 -9.29
CA LEU A 57 -0.21 5.32 -9.40
C LEU A 57 1.32 5.53 -9.46
N THR A 58 1.79 6.50 -10.26
CA THR A 58 3.20 6.89 -10.27
C THR A 58 3.64 7.43 -8.91
N GLY A 59 2.84 8.26 -8.25
CA GLY A 59 3.11 8.75 -6.90
C GLY A 59 3.22 7.66 -5.85
N ARG A 60 2.39 6.62 -5.97
CA ARG A 60 2.42 5.43 -5.13
C ARG A 60 3.70 4.61 -5.34
N ASP A 61 4.14 4.47 -6.59
CA ASP A 61 5.41 3.80 -6.89
C ASP A 61 6.60 4.58 -6.32
N ILE A 62 6.58 5.91 -6.40
CA ILE A 62 7.58 6.77 -5.75
C ILE A 62 7.54 6.60 -4.23
N TYR A 63 6.35 6.56 -3.62
CA TYR A 63 6.19 6.29 -2.18
C TYR A 63 6.83 4.95 -1.77
N ILE A 64 6.72 3.92 -2.63
CA ILE A 64 7.37 2.62 -2.44
C ILE A 64 8.89 2.73 -2.62
N ARG A 65 9.35 3.36 -3.72
CA ARG A 65 10.79 3.54 -4.04
C ARG A 65 11.52 4.27 -2.93
N GLU A 66 10.92 5.32 -2.40
CA GLU A 66 11.46 6.12 -1.28
C GLU A 66 11.25 5.47 0.09
N SER A 67 10.64 4.28 0.13
CA SER A 67 10.43 3.47 1.34
C SER A 67 9.67 4.21 2.45
N CYS A 68 8.74 5.10 2.09
CA CYS A 68 7.95 5.88 3.05
C CYS A 68 7.18 4.99 4.03
N GLY A 69 6.74 3.80 3.58
CA GLY A 69 6.08 2.77 4.39
C GLY A 69 6.89 2.21 5.56
N THR A 70 8.21 2.46 5.61
CA THR A 70 9.06 2.07 6.75
C THR A 70 8.90 3.00 7.96
N CYS A 71 8.43 4.23 7.74
CA CYS A 71 8.20 5.24 8.76
C CYS A 71 6.72 5.54 8.97
N HIS A 72 5.91 5.38 7.94
CA HIS A 72 4.49 5.73 7.92
C HIS A 72 3.63 4.51 7.65
N SER A 73 2.65 4.29 8.52
CA SER A 73 1.59 3.31 8.27
C SER A 73 0.45 3.93 7.45
N GLN A 74 -0.29 3.06 6.79
CA GLN A 74 -1.55 3.40 6.12
C GLN A 74 -2.64 2.44 6.61
N GLN A 75 -2.78 2.34 7.93
CA GLN A 75 -3.79 1.49 8.57
C GLN A 75 -4.16 2.05 9.95
N VAL A 76 -5.24 2.82 9.98
CA VAL A 76 -5.83 3.34 11.22
C VAL A 76 -6.56 2.22 11.93
N ARG A 77 -6.14 1.91 13.16
CA ARG A 77 -6.75 0.82 13.95
C ARG A 77 -8.08 1.27 14.56
N PRO A 78 -9.02 0.35 14.84
CA PRO A 78 -10.32 0.66 15.46
C PRO A 78 -10.20 0.93 16.97
N LEU A 79 -9.34 1.87 17.34
CA LEU A 79 -9.14 2.34 18.71
C LEU A 79 -9.58 3.79 18.79
N LEU A 80 -10.31 4.17 19.85
CA LEU A 80 -10.81 5.53 20.02
C LEU A 80 -9.73 6.61 19.88
N ALA A 81 -8.54 6.37 20.45
CA ALA A 81 -7.42 7.30 20.37
C ALA A 81 -6.87 7.47 18.94
N GLU A 82 -6.89 6.41 18.13
CA GLU A 82 -6.46 6.49 16.74
C GLU A 82 -7.49 7.18 15.89
N VAL A 83 -8.76 6.83 16.08
CA VAL A 83 -9.86 7.45 15.33
C VAL A 83 -9.89 8.96 15.57
N ARG A 84 -9.71 9.40 16.81
CA ARG A 84 -9.61 10.83 17.14
C ARG A 84 -8.39 11.53 16.55
N ARG A 85 -7.28 10.82 16.34
CA ARG A 85 -6.03 11.41 15.84
C ARG A 85 -5.97 11.45 14.30
N TYR A 86 -6.42 10.39 13.66
CA TYR A 86 -6.24 10.15 12.23
C TYR A 86 -7.56 10.23 11.43
N GLY A 87 -8.70 9.90 12.03
CA GLY A 87 -9.99 9.80 11.34
C GLY A 87 -10.54 8.37 11.39
N ALA A 88 -11.56 8.07 10.57
CA ALA A 88 -12.20 6.75 10.55
C ALA A 88 -11.19 5.60 10.42
N PHE A 89 -11.43 4.49 11.13
CA PHE A 89 -10.57 3.31 11.06
C PHE A 89 -10.54 2.75 9.63
N SER A 90 -9.44 2.10 9.27
CA SER A 90 -9.28 1.50 7.94
C SER A 90 -10.11 0.24 7.79
N ARG A 91 -10.75 0.08 6.63
CA ARG A 91 -11.50 -1.13 6.25
C ARG A 91 -10.78 -1.89 5.16
N ALA A 92 -11.03 -3.20 5.09
CA ALA A 92 -10.37 -4.09 4.14
C ALA A 92 -10.65 -3.71 2.68
N ASP A 93 -11.86 -3.27 2.38
CA ASP A 93 -12.33 -2.95 1.02
C ASP A 93 -11.68 -1.69 0.42
N GLU A 94 -11.09 -0.83 1.27
CA GLU A 94 -10.31 0.33 0.82
C GLU A 94 -8.99 -0.08 0.16
N PHE A 95 -8.48 -1.28 0.48
CA PHE A 95 -7.20 -1.81 -0.02
C PHE A 95 -7.37 -2.76 -1.21
N ALA A 96 -8.58 -2.88 -1.78
CA ALA A 96 -8.86 -3.86 -2.85
C ALA A 96 -7.99 -3.67 -4.10
N PHE A 97 -7.55 -2.45 -4.37
CA PHE A 97 -6.64 -2.11 -5.49
C PHE A 97 -5.17 -1.99 -5.08
N ASP A 98 -4.82 -2.26 -3.82
CA ASP A 98 -3.45 -2.09 -3.37
C ASP A 98 -2.57 -3.32 -3.65
N ARG A 99 -1.68 -3.17 -4.64
CA ARG A 99 -0.71 -4.20 -5.03
C ARG A 99 0.70 -3.60 -5.06
N PRO A 100 1.60 -3.96 -4.13
CA PRO A 100 1.34 -4.66 -2.86
C PRO A 100 0.64 -3.74 -1.84
N PHE A 101 0.07 -4.28 -0.76
CA PHE A 101 -0.48 -3.46 0.32
C PHE A 101 0.58 -2.60 1.02
N LEU A 102 0.19 -1.41 1.51
CA LEU A 102 1.09 -0.44 2.15
C LEU A 102 0.69 -0.09 3.60
N TRP A 103 0.04 -1.03 4.31
CA TRP A 103 -0.46 -0.84 5.69
C TRP A 103 0.61 -0.35 6.68
N GLY A 104 1.88 -0.70 6.43
CA GLY A 104 3.02 -0.37 7.29
C GLY A 104 3.09 -1.23 8.55
N SER A 105 4.28 -1.28 9.15
CA SER A 105 4.55 -2.08 10.37
C SER A 105 5.16 -1.25 11.49
N LYS A 106 5.47 0.03 11.23
CA LYS A 106 6.09 0.96 12.17
C LYS A 106 5.53 2.37 11.96
N ARG A 107 5.51 3.16 13.04
CA ARG A 107 5.15 4.58 13.05
C ARG A 107 6.28 5.39 13.66
N THR A 108 7.26 5.73 12.82
CA THR A 108 8.25 6.79 13.15
C THR A 108 7.61 8.15 12.90
N GLY A 109 6.90 8.27 11.78
CA GLY A 109 5.98 9.37 11.50
C GLY A 109 4.52 8.98 11.74
N PRO A 110 3.57 9.92 11.54
CA PRO A 110 2.15 9.67 11.70
C PRO A 110 1.60 8.67 10.67
N ASP A 111 0.42 8.08 10.96
CA ASP A 111 -0.33 7.31 9.95
C ASP A 111 -0.84 8.24 8.84
N LEU A 112 -0.79 7.77 7.59
CA LEU A 112 -1.14 8.54 6.39
C LEU A 112 -2.44 8.09 5.72
N HIS A 113 -3.14 7.06 6.20
CA HIS A 113 -4.30 6.52 5.48
C HIS A 113 -5.44 7.53 5.29
N ARG A 114 -5.49 8.57 6.12
CA ARG A 114 -6.51 9.63 6.14
C ARG A 114 -5.90 11.02 5.95
N ILE A 115 -4.80 11.13 5.20
CA ILE A 115 -4.13 12.43 5.00
C ILE A 115 -4.76 13.27 3.87
N GLY A 116 -5.52 12.65 2.97
CA GLY A 116 -6.17 13.34 1.85
C GLY A 116 -7.00 14.54 2.32
N GLY A 117 -6.71 15.71 1.75
CA GLY A 117 -7.36 16.98 2.09
C GLY A 117 -7.00 17.57 3.45
N ARG A 118 -6.14 16.93 4.27
CA ARG A 118 -5.74 17.45 5.59
C ARG A 118 -4.73 18.58 5.51
N TYR A 119 -3.89 18.56 4.48
CA TYR A 119 -2.90 19.60 4.20
C TYR A 119 -2.99 20.03 2.72
N SER A 120 -2.56 21.25 2.41
CA SER A 120 -2.52 21.72 1.03
C SER A 120 -1.37 21.07 0.24
N ASP A 121 -1.50 21.03 -1.08
CA ASP A 121 -0.44 20.52 -1.98
C ASP A 121 0.88 21.27 -1.79
N VAL A 122 0.80 22.59 -1.52
CA VAL A 122 1.95 23.42 -1.21
C VAL A 122 2.61 22.98 0.10
N TRP A 123 1.83 22.69 1.14
CA TRP A 123 2.38 22.17 2.40
C TRP A 123 3.06 20.83 2.17
N HIS A 124 2.45 19.91 1.42
CA HIS A 124 3.06 18.62 1.11
C HIS A 124 4.37 18.80 0.35
N ARG A 125 4.42 19.67 -0.66
CA ARG A 125 5.65 19.95 -1.41
C ARG A 125 6.75 20.49 -0.47
N LEU A 126 6.44 21.51 0.32
CA LEU A 126 7.42 22.07 1.26
C LEU A 126 7.90 21.03 2.28
N HIS A 127 6.98 20.24 2.84
CA HIS A 127 7.31 19.20 3.80
C HIS A 127 8.15 18.08 3.19
N LEU A 128 7.90 17.66 1.95
CA LEU A 128 8.69 16.63 1.27
C LEU A 128 10.10 17.12 0.93
N LEU A 129 10.22 18.36 0.44
CA LEU A 129 11.50 18.93 0.03
C LEU A 129 12.38 19.32 1.23
N ASP A 130 11.79 19.89 2.28
CA ASP A 130 12.47 20.15 3.56
C ASP A 130 11.50 20.06 4.75
N PRO A 131 11.35 18.87 5.37
CA PRO A 131 10.41 18.67 6.46
C PRO A 131 10.61 19.63 7.64
N ARG A 132 11.87 20.03 7.91
CA ARG A 132 12.19 20.92 9.04
C ARG A 132 11.82 22.37 8.76
N ALA A 133 11.58 22.76 7.51
CA ALA A 133 11.10 24.10 7.18
C ALA A 133 9.66 24.35 7.67
N VAL A 134 8.84 23.31 7.77
CA VAL A 134 7.44 23.42 8.20
C VAL A 134 7.14 22.69 9.52
N VAL A 135 7.99 21.73 9.90
CA VAL A 135 7.92 21.03 11.18
C VAL A 135 9.35 20.96 11.76
N PRO A 136 9.78 21.96 12.56
CA PRO A 136 11.18 22.09 13.02
C PRO A 136 11.77 20.84 13.67
N ASP A 137 10.96 20.11 14.44
CA ASP A 137 11.37 18.88 15.15
C ASP A 137 11.20 17.60 14.30
N SER A 138 10.96 17.73 12.99
CA SER A 138 10.78 16.58 12.10
C SER A 138 12.07 15.78 11.95
N ILE A 139 11.97 14.48 12.19
CA ILE A 139 13.04 13.52 11.92
C ILE A 139 12.92 12.88 10.52
N MET A 140 11.93 13.30 9.72
CA MET A 140 11.76 12.82 8.35
C MET A 140 12.96 13.28 7.48
N PRO A 141 13.53 12.42 6.62
CA PRO A 141 14.52 12.83 5.62
C PRO A 141 13.94 13.88 4.66
N ALA A 142 14.82 14.73 4.12
CA ALA A 142 14.43 15.61 3.01
C ALA A 142 14.55 14.87 1.68
N TYR A 143 13.61 15.11 0.77
CA TYR A 143 13.54 14.49 -0.55
C TYR A 143 13.58 15.56 -1.68
N PRO A 144 14.61 16.43 -1.74
CA PRO A 144 14.65 17.54 -2.68
C PRO A 144 14.63 17.10 -4.15
N TRP A 145 15.21 15.92 -4.46
CA TRP A 145 15.26 15.37 -5.82
C TRP A 145 13.89 15.13 -6.43
N LEU A 146 12.85 14.94 -5.61
CA LEU A 146 11.48 14.76 -6.11
C LEU A 146 10.98 16.01 -6.85
N GLY A 147 11.50 17.19 -6.52
CA GLY A 147 11.19 18.45 -7.21
C GLY A 147 11.98 18.66 -8.51
N GLU A 148 12.97 17.82 -8.79
CA GLU A 148 13.87 17.95 -9.95
C GLU A 148 13.64 16.87 -11.00
N ARG A 149 13.20 15.67 -10.58
CA ARG A 149 12.97 14.53 -11.46
C ARG A 149 11.57 14.56 -12.05
N ALA A 150 11.48 14.20 -13.33
CA ALA A 150 10.21 14.10 -14.04
C ALA A 150 9.45 12.82 -13.63
N ALA A 151 8.13 12.91 -13.48
CA ALA A 151 7.30 11.78 -13.05
C ALA A 151 7.22 10.66 -14.09
N ASP A 152 7.30 11.01 -15.39
CA ASP A 152 7.31 10.05 -16.50
C ASP A 152 8.59 9.18 -16.55
N ALA A 153 9.65 9.59 -15.85
CA ALA A 153 10.90 8.85 -15.73
C ALA A 153 10.83 7.69 -14.73
N GLU A 154 9.80 7.60 -13.88
CA GLU A 154 9.62 6.52 -12.89
C GLU A 154 9.35 5.14 -13.56
N GLY A 155 8.97 5.13 -14.84
CA GLY A 155 8.84 3.93 -15.64
C GLY A 155 7.61 3.94 -16.57
N ASP A 156 7.42 2.84 -17.30
CA ASP A 156 6.33 2.72 -18.27
C ASP A 156 4.96 2.58 -17.57
N ILE A 157 4.24 3.69 -17.47
CA ILE A 157 2.91 3.74 -16.85
C ILE A 157 1.89 2.85 -17.56
N GLN A 158 1.99 2.69 -18.88
CA GLN A 158 1.07 1.83 -19.63
C GLN A 158 1.33 0.36 -19.33
N ALA A 159 2.61 -0.05 -19.28
CA ALA A 159 2.96 -1.41 -18.88
C ALA A 159 2.48 -1.72 -17.46
N LYS A 160 2.62 -0.77 -16.53
CA LYS A 160 2.13 -0.91 -15.15
C LYS A 160 0.60 -1.09 -15.11
N MET A 161 -0.16 -0.23 -15.77
CA MET A 161 -1.62 -0.33 -15.80
C MET A 161 -2.10 -1.62 -16.51
N ARG A 162 -1.43 -2.07 -17.57
CA ARG A 162 -1.71 -3.38 -18.21
C ARG A 162 -1.45 -4.54 -17.24
N ALA A 163 -0.37 -4.49 -16.47
CA ALA A 163 -0.05 -5.50 -15.46
C ALA A 163 -1.10 -5.52 -14.33
N LEU A 164 -1.51 -4.35 -13.84
CA LEU A 164 -2.56 -4.25 -12.83
C LEU A 164 -3.93 -4.71 -13.36
N ARG A 165 -4.21 -4.48 -14.65
CA ARG A 165 -5.41 -5.01 -15.31
C ARG A 165 -5.42 -6.54 -15.32
N LEU A 166 -4.28 -7.19 -15.58
CA LEU A 166 -4.14 -8.64 -15.44
C LEU A 166 -4.44 -9.13 -14.01
N LEU A 167 -4.15 -8.29 -13.00
CA LEU A 167 -4.39 -8.58 -11.58
C LEU A 167 -5.80 -8.17 -11.10
N GLY A 168 -6.70 -7.80 -12.02
CA GLY A 168 -8.11 -7.53 -11.73
C GLY A 168 -8.50 -6.05 -11.60
N HIS A 169 -7.58 -5.11 -11.89
CA HIS A 169 -7.95 -3.68 -11.92
C HIS A 169 -8.81 -3.37 -13.16
N PRO A 170 -9.92 -2.62 -13.03
CA PRO A 170 -10.84 -2.31 -14.13
C PRO A 170 -10.35 -1.14 -15.02
N TYR A 171 -9.06 -1.09 -15.40
CA TYR A 171 -8.56 -0.11 -16.35
C TYR A 171 -9.05 -0.40 -17.76
N THR A 172 -9.59 0.63 -18.44
CA THR A 172 -9.97 0.56 -19.85
C THR A 172 -8.77 0.80 -20.76
N ASP A 173 -8.87 0.45 -22.05
CA ASP A 173 -7.81 0.78 -23.02
C ASP A 173 -7.61 2.29 -23.14
N ALA A 174 -8.70 3.08 -23.04
CA ALA A 174 -8.64 4.54 -23.05
C ALA A 174 -7.86 5.10 -21.84
N ASP A 175 -8.04 4.52 -20.64
CA ASP A 175 -7.28 4.93 -19.45
C ASP A 175 -5.78 4.70 -19.66
N ILE A 176 -5.41 3.56 -20.24
CA ILE A 176 -4.02 3.17 -20.51
C ILE A 176 -3.40 4.04 -21.61
N GLU A 177 -4.14 4.29 -22.70
CA GLU A 177 -3.67 5.13 -23.80
C GLU A 177 -3.44 6.58 -23.39
N ALA A 178 -4.31 7.14 -22.54
CA ALA A 178 -4.20 8.51 -22.05
C ALA A 178 -3.13 8.69 -20.94
N ALA A 179 -2.67 7.59 -20.31
CA ALA A 179 -1.82 7.64 -19.13
C ALA A 179 -0.49 8.42 -19.29
N PRO A 180 0.28 8.29 -20.39
CA PRO A 180 1.54 9.02 -20.54
C PRO A 180 1.34 10.54 -20.58
N ALA A 181 0.30 11.02 -21.27
CA ALA A 181 0.00 12.44 -21.38
C ALA A 181 -0.37 13.06 -20.02
N ALA A 182 -0.91 12.27 -19.09
CA ALA A 182 -1.23 12.74 -17.74
C ALA A 182 0.02 13.00 -16.87
N LEU A 183 1.18 12.43 -17.22
CA LEU A 183 2.45 12.62 -16.49
C LEU A 183 3.33 13.72 -17.09
N GLU A 184 3.01 14.19 -18.30
CA GLU A 184 3.83 15.15 -19.03
C GLU A 184 3.98 16.46 -18.26
N GLY A 185 5.23 16.89 -18.05
CA GLY A 185 5.56 18.12 -17.33
C GLY A 185 5.38 18.05 -15.81
N LEU A 186 4.95 16.91 -15.25
CA LEU A 186 4.89 16.69 -13.81
C LEU A 186 6.24 16.23 -13.27
N THR A 187 6.55 16.66 -12.06
CA THR A 187 7.68 16.18 -11.27
C THR A 187 7.27 15.01 -10.37
N GLU A 188 8.24 14.24 -9.87
CA GLU A 188 7.99 13.16 -8.93
C GLU A 188 7.24 13.64 -7.67
N VAL A 189 7.53 14.87 -7.19
CA VAL A 189 6.81 15.44 -6.04
C VAL A 189 5.34 15.73 -6.39
N ASP A 190 5.01 16.11 -7.63
CA ASP A 190 3.62 16.32 -8.05
C ASP A 190 2.84 15.00 -8.01
N ALA A 191 3.44 13.94 -8.54
CA ALA A 191 2.85 12.61 -8.52
C ALA A 191 2.67 12.10 -7.09
N LEU A 192 3.71 12.25 -6.24
CA LEU A 192 3.65 11.82 -4.84
C LEU A 192 2.59 12.61 -4.05
N VAL A 193 2.46 13.92 -4.28
CA VAL A 193 1.41 14.73 -3.67
C VAL A 193 0.02 14.27 -4.12
N ALA A 194 -0.17 13.99 -5.42
CA ALA A 194 -1.44 13.47 -5.91
C ALA A 194 -1.83 12.14 -5.22
N TYR A 195 -0.87 11.22 -5.08
CA TYR A 195 -1.08 9.98 -4.33
C TYR A 195 -1.49 10.25 -2.88
N LEU A 196 -0.75 11.10 -2.16
CA LEU A 196 -1.04 11.44 -0.77
C LEU A 196 -2.43 12.09 -0.61
N GLN A 197 -2.82 12.95 -1.55
CA GLN A 197 -4.13 13.60 -1.54
C GLN A 197 -5.28 12.63 -1.80
N GLY A 198 -5.06 11.55 -2.54
CA GLY A 198 -6.06 10.50 -2.74
C GLY A 198 -6.32 9.64 -1.51
N LEU A 199 -5.38 9.56 -0.55
CA LEU A 199 -5.46 8.65 0.59
C LEU A 199 -6.65 8.94 1.51
N GLY A 200 -7.52 7.95 1.64
CA GLY A 200 -8.65 7.96 2.58
C GLY A 200 -9.82 8.83 2.13
N THR A 201 -9.82 9.33 0.89
CA THR A 201 -10.91 10.15 0.33
C THR A 201 -12.09 9.33 -0.16
N SER A 202 -11.89 8.03 -0.43
CA SER A 202 -12.92 7.08 -0.87
C SER A 202 -13.87 6.64 0.25
N THR A 203 -13.68 7.07 1.50
CA THR A 203 -14.70 6.91 2.54
C THR A 203 -15.59 8.13 2.52
N GLY A 204 -16.64 8.12 1.70
CA GLY A 204 -17.58 9.22 1.59
C GLY A 204 -17.96 9.79 2.95
N GLY A 205 -17.48 11.01 3.24
CA GLY A 205 -18.01 11.91 4.25
C GLY A 205 -18.40 11.33 5.61
N ASP A 206 -17.63 10.41 6.20
CA ASP A 206 -17.84 9.99 7.60
C ASP A 206 -17.25 11.04 8.57
N THR A 207 -17.53 12.31 8.27
CA THR A 207 -17.29 13.50 9.08
C THR A 207 -18.53 13.83 9.88
N ARG A 208 -18.94 12.93 10.80
CA ARG A 208 -19.72 13.28 12.01
C ARG A 208 -19.36 12.40 13.19
#